data_AF-A0AAW3SZU9-F1
#
_entry.id   AF-A0AAW3SZU9-F1
#
_cell.length_a   1.000
_cell.length_b   1.000
_cell.length_c   1.000
_cell.angle_alpha   90.00
_cell.angle_beta   90.00
_cell.angle_gamma   90.00
#
_symmetry.space_group_name_H-M   'P 1'
#
loop_
_entity.id
_entity.type
_entity.pdbx_description
1 polymer ?
#
loop_
_entity_poly.entity_id
_entity_poly.type
_entity_poly.pdbx_seq_one_letter_code
_entity_poly.pdbx_strand_id
1 'polypeptide(L)'
;LGGGIRPQGYVHNPLEWVDPFGLSGSPAELLNRKMRALEKAQRTAVNVRELPDGRIRYYDKEALARTEGPTRGRSHVTEWNPSNGNVRSWEETYDHSGKVNRVHPKMSNGEVLDKPHYPPTKADLDAGKATPSGKAIDKSKQCKGKK
;
A
#
# COMPACT_ATOMS: atom_id res chain seq x y z
N LEU A 1 -3.42 43.22 40.32
CA LEU A 1 -3.91 42.55 39.09
C LEU A 1 -2.68 42.33 38.19
N GLY A 2 -2.01 41.18 38.10
CA GLY A 2 -2.36 39.80 38.42
C GLY A 2 -2.25 38.95 37.14
N GLY A 3 -1.15 38.20 36.96
CA GLY A 3 -0.99 37.25 35.86
C GLY A 3 0.46 36.83 35.62
N GLY A 4 0.95 35.84 36.38
CA GLY A 4 2.34 35.40 36.38
C GLY A 4 2.80 34.68 35.11
N ILE A 5 4.09 34.86 34.81
CA ILE A 5 4.85 33.99 33.88
C ILE A 5 4.79 32.58 34.46
N ARG A 6 4.06 31.67 33.81
CA ARG A 6 4.07 30.25 34.13
C ARG A 6 5.41 29.70 33.61
N PRO A 7 6.37 29.26 34.47
CA PRO A 7 7.63 28.70 33.98
C PRO A 7 7.44 27.35 33.28
N GLN A 8 6.28 26.70 33.46
CA GLN A 8 5.84 25.50 32.74
C GLN A 8 4.82 25.80 31.61
N GLY A 9 4.96 26.92 30.92
CA GLY A 9 4.25 27.13 29.65
C GLY A 9 4.70 26.08 28.64
N TYR A 10 3.76 25.31 28.09
CA TYR A 10 4.05 24.38 27.00
C TYR A 10 4.85 25.10 25.93
N VAL A 11 6.09 24.65 25.73
CA VAL A 11 6.90 25.05 24.57
C VAL A 11 6.02 24.86 23.34
N HIS A 12 5.88 25.92 22.54
CA HIS A 12 5.21 25.82 21.25
C HIS A 12 5.80 24.64 20.50
N ASN A 13 4.95 23.66 20.15
CA ASN A 13 5.35 22.43 19.49
C ASN A 13 6.32 22.76 18.34
N PRO A 14 7.63 22.44 18.46
CA PRO A 14 8.62 22.82 17.46
C PRO A 14 8.57 21.92 16.22
N LEU A 15 7.51 21.13 16.06
CA LEU A 15 7.33 20.11 15.02
C LEU A 15 6.26 20.45 13.98
N GLU A 16 5.72 21.67 13.96
CA GLU A 16 4.89 22.13 12.83
C GLU A 16 5.76 22.82 11.79
N TRP A 17 6.60 22.02 11.12
CA TRP A 17 6.92 22.36 9.74
C TRP A 17 5.68 22.03 8.92
N VAL A 18 4.80 23.02 8.81
CA VAL A 18 3.65 23.00 7.92
C VAL A 18 4.21 22.80 6.52
N ASP A 19 4.00 21.62 5.92
CA ASP A 19 4.23 21.36 4.50
C ASP A 19 3.22 22.19 3.70
N PRO A 20 3.63 23.33 3.09
CA PRO A 20 2.71 24.21 2.40
C PRO A 20 2.25 23.65 1.05
N PHE A 21 2.82 22.53 0.60
CA PHE A 21 2.49 21.92 -0.69
C PHE A 21 1.63 20.65 -0.56
N GLY A 22 1.49 20.08 0.65
CA GLY A 22 0.63 18.91 0.89
C GLY A 22 0.91 17.74 -0.05
N LEU A 23 2.18 17.58 -0.48
CA LEU A 23 2.58 16.58 -1.48
C LEU A 23 2.74 15.19 -0.87
N SER A 24 2.84 15.11 0.46
CA SER A 24 2.66 13.89 1.23
C SER A 24 1.28 13.92 1.90
N GLY A 25 0.46 12.88 1.69
CA GLY A 25 -0.86 12.83 2.32
C GLY A 25 -0.72 13.03 3.83
N SER A 26 -1.54 13.91 4.40
CA SER A 26 -1.51 14.21 5.83
C SER A 26 -1.64 12.92 6.64
N PRO A 27 -1.08 12.84 7.86
CA PRO A 27 -1.21 11.66 8.71
C PRO A 27 -2.68 11.21 8.90
N ALA A 28 -3.60 12.19 8.97
CA ALA A 28 -5.03 11.94 9.04
C ALA A 28 -5.57 11.26 7.77
N GLU A 29 -5.15 11.71 6.57
CA GLU A 29 -5.56 11.08 5.31
C GLU A 29 -5.03 9.66 5.14
N LEU A 30 -3.77 9.42 5.52
CA LEU A 30 -3.18 8.08 5.50
C LEU A 30 -3.95 7.14 6.43
N LEU A 31 -4.21 7.58 7.66
CA LEU A 31 -4.99 6.82 8.63
C LEU A 31 -6.41 6.57 8.10
N ASN A 32 -7.08 7.58 7.57
CA ASN A 32 -8.41 7.45 7.00
C ASN A 32 -8.43 6.44 5.84
N ARG A 33 -7.45 6.49 4.93
CA ARG A 33 -7.36 5.53 3.81
C ARG A 33 -7.11 4.11 4.32
N LYS A 34 -6.23 3.96 5.30
CA LYS A 34 -5.94 2.69 5.98
C LYS A 34 -7.19 2.08 6.60
N MET A 35 -7.90 2.85 7.42
CA MET A 35 -9.11 2.40 8.12
C MET A 35 -10.23 2.06 7.14
N ARG A 36 -10.46 2.91 6.12
CA ARG A 36 -11.44 2.64 5.06
C ARG A 36 -11.14 1.36 4.28
N ALA A 37 -9.87 1.11 3.95
CA ALA A 37 -9.47 -0.11 3.25
C ALA A 37 -9.73 -1.36 4.10
N LEU A 38 -9.35 -1.32 5.38
CA LEU A 38 -9.57 -2.44 6.30
C LEU A 38 -11.06 -2.71 6.55
N GLU A 39 -11.84 -1.66 6.86
CA GLU A 39 -13.28 -1.78 7.09
C GLU A 39 -14.00 -2.34 5.87
N LYS A 40 -13.65 -1.84 4.67
CA LYS A 40 -14.20 -2.37 3.42
C LYS A 40 -13.87 -3.85 3.29
N ALA A 41 -12.60 -4.23 3.47
CA ALA A 41 -12.17 -5.61 3.32
C ALA A 41 -12.89 -6.55 4.31
N GLN A 42 -13.07 -6.14 5.56
CA GLN A 42 -13.85 -6.88 6.55
C GLN A 42 -15.31 -7.06 6.14
N ARG A 43 -15.90 -6.07 5.48
CA ARG A 43 -17.30 -6.08 5.05
C ARG A 43 -17.54 -6.88 3.75
N THR A 44 -16.62 -6.82 2.80
CA THR A 44 -16.83 -7.34 1.43
C THR A 44 -16.09 -8.63 1.12
N ALA A 45 -15.20 -9.07 2.00
CA ALA A 45 -14.43 -10.29 1.76
C ALA A 45 -15.34 -11.51 1.58
N VAL A 46 -15.04 -12.27 0.53
CA VAL A 46 -15.67 -13.57 0.26
C VAL A 46 -14.92 -14.68 0.98
N ASN A 47 -13.62 -14.50 1.20
CA ASN A 47 -12.79 -15.46 1.92
C ASN A 47 -11.85 -14.73 2.89
N VAL A 48 -11.70 -15.31 4.08
CA VAL A 48 -10.81 -14.81 5.13
C VAL A 48 -9.83 -15.91 5.49
N ARG A 49 -8.53 -15.58 5.48
CA ARG A 49 -7.46 -16.51 5.83
C ARG A 49 -6.66 -15.95 6.98
N GLU A 50 -6.59 -16.71 8.07
CA GLU A 50 -5.67 -16.45 9.16
C GLU A 50 -4.33 -17.13 8.87
N LEU A 51 -3.25 -16.40 9.09
CA LEU A 51 -1.88 -16.89 8.93
C LEU A 51 -1.36 -17.37 10.29
N PRO A 52 -0.39 -18.31 10.31
CA PRO A 52 0.18 -18.82 11.56
C PRO A 52 0.82 -17.75 12.46
N ASP A 53 1.22 -16.62 11.90
CA ASP A 53 1.79 -15.48 12.63
C ASP A 53 0.74 -14.49 13.14
N GLY A 54 -0.54 -14.85 13.06
CA GLY A 54 -1.67 -14.05 13.54
C GLY A 54 -2.13 -12.97 12.56
N ARG A 55 -1.53 -12.86 11.38
CA ARG A 55 -2.02 -11.94 10.34
C ARG A 55 -3.29 -12.48 9.68
N ILE A 56 -4.15 -11.58 9.23
CA ILE A 56 -5.42 -11.93 8.61
C ILE A 56 -5.43 -11.37 7.19
N ARG A 57 -5.76 -12.20 6.21
CA ARG A 57 -5.98 -11.80 4.82
C ARG A 57 -7.46 -11.87 4.48
N TYR A 58 -7.95 -10.79 3.92
CA TYR A 58 -9.29 -10.62 3.39
C TYR A 58 -9.20 -10.63 1.87
N TYR A 59 -9.93 -11.57 1.25
CA TYR A 59 -9.98 -11.74 -0.20
C TYR A 59 -11.33 -11.23 -0.71
N ASP A 60 -11.29 -10.24 -1.59
CA ASP A 60 -12.48 -9.80 -2.34
C ASP A 60 -12.92 -10.88 -3.33
N LYS A 61 -14.12 -10.71 -3.91
CA LYS A 61 -14.60 -11.58 -4.98
C LYS A 61 -13.65 -11.53 -6.18
N GLU A 62 -13.26 -12.70 -6.69
CA GLU A 62 -12.43 -12.79 -7.89
C GLU A 62 -13.14 -12.19 -9.12
N ALA A 63 -12.41 -11.34 -9.84
CA ALA A 63 -12.81 -10.80 -11.13
C ALA A 63 -12.15 -11.61 -12.25
N LEU A 64 -12.97 -12.29 -13.06
CA LEU A 64 -12.51 -13.11 -14.18
C LEU A 64 -11.92 -12.24 -15.30
N ALA A 65 -10.91 -12.79 -15.99
CA ALA A 65 -10.36 -12.18 -17.18
C ALA A 65 -11.40 -12.17 -18.31
N ARG A 66 -11.51 -11.04 -19.01
CA ARG A 66 -12.43 -10.90 -20.16
C ARG A 66 -11.87 -11.45 -21.46
N THR A 67 -10.54 -11.57 -21.52
CA THR A 67 -9.81 -12.02 -22.69
C THR A 67 -9.11 -13.33 -22.34
N GLU A 68 -9.18 -14.28 -23.26
CA GLU A 68 -8.48 -15.56 -23.12
C GLU A 68 -6.97 -15.32 -23.09
N GLY A 69 -6.29 -16.01 -22.18
CA GLY A 69 -4.86 -15.85 -21.94
C GLY A 69 -4.40 -16.67 -20.75
N PRO A 70 -3.14 -16.50 -20.30
CA PRO A 70 -2.57 -17.28 -19.19
C PRO A 70 -3.19 -16.97 -17.82
N THR A 71 -3.99 -15.91 -17.72
CA THR A 71 -4.63 -15.44 -16.50
C THR A 71 -6.10 -15.84 -16.51
N ARG A 72 -6.56 -16.51 -15.45
CA ARG A 72 -7.98 -16.79 -15.20
C ARG A 72 -8.72 -15.56 -14.68
N GLY A 73 -8.07 -14.85 -13.76
CA GLY A 73 -8.68 -13.74 -13.05
C GLY A 73 -7.73 -13.10 -12.04
N ARG A 74 -8.28 -12.18 -11.27
CA ARG A 74 -7.57 -11.50 -10.17
C ARG A 74 -8.46 -11.30 -8.96
N SER A 75 -7.85 -11.23 -7.78
CA SER A 75 -8.50 -10.83 -6.54
C SER A 75 -7.73 -9.69 -5.89
N HIS A 76 -8.48 -8.75 -5.33
CA HIS A 76 -7.93 -7.77 -4.40
C HIS A 76 -7.75 -8.44 -3.03
N VAL A 77 -6.59 -8.21 -2.41
CA VAL A 77 -6.23 -8.77 -1.11
C VAL A 77 -5.86 -7.64 -0.17
N THR A 78 -6.48 -7.63 1.00
CA THR A 78 -6.09 -6.76 2.11
C THR A 78 -5.60 -7.63 3.25
N GLU A 79 -4.37 -7.40 3.72
CA GLU A 79 -3.82 -8.05 4.90
C GLU A 79 -3.76 -7.07 6.06
N TRP A 80 -4.24 -7.54 7.20
CA TRP A 80 -4.18 -6.85 8.46
C TRP A 80 -3.31 -7.63 9.44
N ASN A 81 -2.46 -6.92 10.16
CA ASN A 81 -1.72 -7.45 11.28
C ASN A 81 -2.31 -6.89 12.59
N PRO A 82 -2.97 -7.71 13.42
CA PRO A 82 -3.56 -7.27 14.68
C PRO A 82 -2.55 -6.76 15.70
N SER A 83 -1.32 -7.28 15.70
CA SER A 83 -0.29 -6.97 16.71
C SER A 83 0.23 -5.53 16.65
N ASN A 84 0.28 -4.94 15.46
CA ASN A 84 0.81 -3.58 15.23
C ASN A 84 -0.18 -2.71 14.44
N GLY A 85 -1.34 -3.25 14.09
CA GLY A 85 -2.35 -2.60 13.29
C GLY A 85 -1.95 -2.33 11.84
N ASN A 86 -0.86 -2.89 11.33
CA ASN A 86 -0.44 -2.63 9.95
C ASN A 86 -1.45 -3.18 8.95
N VAL A 87 -1.70 -2.42 7.88
CA VAL A 87 -2.59 -2.83 6.79
C VAL A 87 -1.84 -2.66 5.48
N ARG A 88 -1.88 -3.69 4.65
CA ARG A 88 -1.35 -3.62 3.28
C ARG A 88 -2.35 -4.22 2.32
N SER A 89 -2.33 -3.76 1.08
CA SER A 89 -3.18 -4.31 0.03
C SER A 89 -2.41 -4.49 -1.28
N TRP A 90 -2.80 -5.53 -2.01
CA TRP A 90 -2.25 -5.86 -3.32
C TRP A 90 -3.29 -6.58 -4.18
N GLU A 91 -3.01 -6.66 -5.47
CA GLU A 91 -3.76 -7.52 -6.39
C GLU A 91 -3.01 -8.82 -6.58
N GLU A 92 -3.70 -9.95 -6.45
CA GLU A 92 -3.22 -11.27 -6.86
C GLU A 92 -3.86 -11.64 -8.19
N THR A 93 -3.04 -12.08 -9.14
CA THR A 93 -3.50 -12.66 -10.40
C THR A 93 -3.33 -14.18 -10.33
N TYR A 94 -4.34 -14.92 -10.80
CA TYR A 94 -4.34 -16.37 -10.80
C TYR A 94 -4.21 -16.93 -12.22
N ASP A 95 -3.50 -18.04 -12.34
CA ASP A 95 -3.55 -18.89 -13.53
C ASP A 95 -4.80 -19.77 -13.54
N HIS A 96 -4.99 -20.54 -14.61
CA HIS A 96 -6.12 -21.47 -14.76
C HIS A 96 -6.11 -22.63 -13.76
N SER A 97 -4.95 -22.93 -13.15
CA SER A 97 -4.84 -23.89 -12.05
C SER A 97 -5.21 -23.30 -10.67
N GLY A 98 -5.50 -21.99 -10.62
CA GLY A 98 -5.81 -21.27 -9.39
C GLY A 98 -4.57 -20.84 -8.59
N LYS A 99 -3.36 -21.00 -9.14
CA LYS A 99 -2.13 -20.58 -8.49
C LYS A 99 -1.86 -19.10 -8.78
N VAL A 100 -1.38 -18.37 -7.76
CA VAL A 100 -0.94 -16.99 -7.92
C VAL A 100 0.29 -16.94 -8.83
N ASN A 101 0.19 -16.20 -9.93
CA ASN A 101 1.28 -16.03 -10.90
C ASN A 101 1.85 -14.60 -10.93
N ARG A 102 1.12 -13.61 -10.39
CA ARG A 102 1.56 -12.21 -10.33
C ARG A 102 0.95 -11.47 -9.15
N VAL A 103 1.72 -10.56 -8.57
CA VAL A 103 1.30 -9.68 -7.48
C VAL A 103 1.57 -8.21 -7.82
N HIS A 104 0.64 -7.31 -7.50
CA HIS A 104 0.81 -5.87 -7.65
C HIS A 104 0.51 -5.15 -6.32
N PRO A 105 1.54 -4.69 -5.59
CA PRO A 105 1.35 -3.92 -4.38
C PRO A 105 0.60 -2.61 -4.66
N LYS A 106 -0.46 -2.33 -3.89
CA LYS A 106 -1.30 -1.14 -4.08
C LYS A 106 -1.16 -0.14 -2.95
N MET A 107 -1.13 -0.61 -1.70
CA MET A 107 -1.06 0.28 -0.55
C MET A 107 -0.35 -0.37 0.64
N SER A 108 0.34 0.46 1.42
CA SER A 108 0.90 0.12 2.73
C SER A 108 0.56 1.21 3.73
N ASN A 109 -0.17 0.88 4.81
CA ASN A 109 -0.57 1.78 5.88
C ASN A 109 -1.24 3.09 5.41
N GLY A 110 -2.02 3.01 4.33
CA GLY A 110 -2.67 4.17 3.72
C GLY A 110 -1.83 4.90 2.67
N GLU A 111 -0.54 4.62 2.56
CA GLU A 111 0.32 5.14 1.49
C GLU A 111 0.05 4.36 0.20
N VAL A 112 -0.27 5.07 -0.90
CA VAL A 112 -0.47 4.42 -2.21
C VAL A 112 0.91 4.14 -2.82
N LEU A 113 1.13 2.89 -3.20
CA LEU A 113 2.39 2.43 -3.73
C LEU A 113 2.39 2.50 -5.26
N ASP A 114 3.38 3.20 -5.83
CA ASP A 114 3.70 3.12 -7.26
C ASP A 114 4.82 2.10 -7.49
N LYS A 115 4.53 0.83 -7.23
CA LYS A 115 5.47 -0.29 -7.41
C LYS A 115 5.13 -1.10 -8.67
N PRO A 116 6.13 -1.73 -9.31
CA PRO A 116 5.86 -2.61 -10.44
C PRO A 116 5.11 -3.87 -9.99
N HIS A 117 4.62 -4.62 -10.97
CA HIS A 117 4.16 -5.99 -10.73
C HIS A 117 5.36 -6.90 -10.42
N TYR A 118 5.07 -8.03 -9.76
CA TYR A 118 6.02 -9.11 -9.51
C TYR A 118 5.43 -10.42 -10.06
N PRO A 119 5.96 -10.96 -11.17
CA PRO A 119 7.04 -10.40 -11.99
C PRO A 119 6.61 -9.12 -12.75
N PRO A 120 7.57 -8.25 -13.13
CA PRO A 120 7.24 -7.03 -13.88
C PRO A 120 6.62 -7.32 -15.25
N THR A 121 5.66 -6.48 -15.63
CA THR A 121 5.05 -6.51 -16.95
C THR A 121 5.86 -5.68 -17.95
N LYS A 122 5.61 -5.87 -19.25
CA LYS A 122 6.19 -5.00 -20.29
C LYS A 122 5.92 -3.51 -20.01
N ALA A 123 4.70 -3.17 -19.58
CA ALA A 123 4.35 -1.81 -19.19
C ALA A 123 5.16 -1.29 -17.99
N ASP A 124 5.51 -2.15 -17.02
CA ASP A 124 6.36 -1.75 -15.89
C ASP A 124 7.80 -1.46 -16.33
N LEU A 125 8.32 -2.22 -17.31
CA LEU A 125 9.63 -2.01 -17.89
C LEU A 125 9.64 -0.71 -18.72
N ASP A 126 8.65 -0.52 -19.58
CA ASP A 126 8.51 0.67 -20.44
C ASP A 126 8.33 1.95 -19.59
N ALA A 127 7.63 1.86 -18.46
CA ALA A 127 7.46 2.96 -17.51
C ALA A 127 8.69 3.21 -16.60
N GLY A 128 9.75 2.42 -16.75
CA GLY A 128 10.96 2.49 -15.94
C GLY A 128 10.71 2.19 -14.46
N LYS A 129 9.73 1.34 -14.14
CA LYS A 129 9.42 0.90 -12.76
C LYS A 129 10.21 -0.34 -12.35
N ALA A 130 10.68 -1.12 -13.31
CA ALA A 130 11.50 -2.29 -13.06
C ALA A 130 12.60 -2.47 -14.12
N THR A 131 13.68 -3.12 -13.74
CA THR A 131 14.74 -3.55 -14.66
C THR A 131 14.30 -4.79 -15.44
N PRO A 132 14.89 -5.07 -16.63
CA PRO A 132 14.64 -6.32 -17.35
C PRO A 132 14.96 -7.58 -16.51
N SER A 133 15.87 -7.45 -15.54
CA SER A 133 16.21 -8.49 -14.56
C SER A 133 15.19 -8.65 -13.42
N GLY A 134 14.07 -7.92 -13.44
CA GLY A 134 12.96 -8.08 -12.50
C GLY A 134 13.04 -7.23 -11.23
N LYS A 135 14.07 -6.37 -11.07
CA LYS A 135 14.23 -5.54 -9.87
C LYS A 135 13.45 -4.24 -10.00
N ALA A 136 12.71 -3.85 -8.96
CA ALA A 136 12.05 -2.55 -8.92
C ALA A 136 13.08 -1.41 -8.93
N ILE A 137 12.80 -0.36 -9.71
CA ILE A 137 13.66 0.82 -9.83
C ILE A 137 13.11 1.91 -8.90
N ASP A 138 13.97 2.41 -8.00
CA ASP A 138 13.64 3.52 -7.12
C ASP A 138 14.00 4.83 -7.82
N LYS A 139 13.00 5.55 -8.34
CA LYS A 139 13.19 6.83 -9.04
C LYS A 139 13.85 7.89 -8.16
N SER A 140 13.74 7.80 -6.83
CA SER A 140 14.41 8.72 -5.90
C SER A 140 15.94 8.55 -5.88
N LYS A 141 16.44 7.38 -6.27
CA LYS A 141 17.88 7.07 -6.30
C LYS A 141 18.54 7.39 -7.65
N GLN A 142 17.76 7.59 -8.70
CA GLN A 142 18.27 7.79 -10.06
C GLN A 142 18.87 9.19 -10.28
N CYS A 143 18.47 10.20 -9.49
CA CYS A 143 18.98 11.57 -9.59
C CYS A 143 20.34 11.81 -8.90
N LYS A 144 20.93 10.82 -8.22
CA LYS A 144 22.21 10.99 -7.49
C LYS A 144 23.48 10.76 -8.32
N GLY A 145 23.34 10.55 -9.64
CA GLY A 145 24.44 10.14 -10.52
C GLY A 145 24.77 11.09 -11.68
N LYS A 146 24.23 12.31 -11.71
CA LYS A 146 24.63 13.33 -12.70
C LYS A 146 25.35 14.46 -11.99
N LYS A 147 26.67 14.30 -11.80
CA LYS A 147 27.61 15.41 -11.63
C LYS A 147 28.44 15.48 -12.90
#